data_AF-A0A1V4MNJ8-F1
#
_entry.id   AF-A0A1V4MNJ8-F1
#
_cell.length_a   1.000
_cell.length_b   1.000
_cell.length_c   1.000
_cell.angle_alpha   90.00
_cell.angle_beta   90.00
_cell.angle_gamma   90.00
#
_symmetry.space_group_name_H-M   'P 1'
#
loop_
_entity.id
_entity.type
_entity.pdbx_description
1 polymer ?
#
loop_
_entity_poly.entity_id
_entity_poly.type
_entity_poly.pdbx_seq_one_letter_code
_entity_poly.pdbx_strand_id
1 'polypeptide(L)'
;MATPTIRISKTTHQLLKTLASQDNISMQAIVEQAVEHYRRLCFLEGLSSDFASLRENNENWHDELQERKEWDITLGDGEKA
;
A
#
# COMPACT_ATOMS: atom_id res chain seq x y z
N MET A 1 19.51 -9.80 18.83
CA MET A 1 18.16 -10.14 18.34
C MET A 1 18.27 -11.40 17.49
N ALA A 2 17.31 -12.33 17.58
CA ALA A 2 17.38 -13.58 16.82
C ALA A 2 17.00 -13.33 15.35
N THR A 3 17.79 -13.85 14.41
CA THR A 3 17.50 -13.74 12.97
C THR A 3 16.83 -15.03 12.49
N PRO A 4 15.53 -14.99 12.14
CA PRO A 4 14.85 -16.17 11.60
C PRO A 4 15.32 -16.46 10.17
N THR A 5 15.39 -17.74 9.79
CA THR A 5 15.72 -18.17 8.43
C THR A 5 14.48 -18.70 7.74
N ILE A 6 14.15 -18.18 6.56
CA ILE A 6 13.06 -18.69 5.72
C ILE A 6 13.63 -19.46 4.53
N ARG A 7 12.94 -20.54 4.12
CA ARG A 7 13.31 -21.29 2.92
C ARG A 7 12.68 -20.64 1.70
N ILE A 8 13.51 -20.33 0.71
CA ILE A 8 13.09 -19.79 -0.59
C ILE A 8 13.65 -20.62 -1.73
N SER A 9 13.08 -20.45 -2.93
CA SER A 9 13.61 -21.09 -4.13
C SER A 9 14.99 -20.51 -4.50
N LYS A 10 15.81 -21.30 -5.22
CA LYS A 10 17.12 -20.84 -5.71
C LYS A 10 17.00 -19.65 -6.66
N THR A 11 15.94 -19.61 -7.47
CA THR A 11 15.67 -18.51 -8.41
C THR A 11 15.31 -17.22 -7.66
N THR A 12 14.46 -17.30 -6.63
CA THR A 12 14.15 -16.14 -5.76
C THR A 12 15.39 -15.61 -5.07
N HIS A 13 16.24 -16.48 -4.52
CA HIS A 13 17.50 -16.07 -3.90
C HIS A 13 18.42 -15.34 -4.90
N GLN A 14 18.54 -15.85 -6.12
CA GLN A 14 19.34 -15.21 -7.18
C GLN A 14 18.79 -13.82 -7.53
N LEU A 15 17.46 -13.69 -7.63
CA LEU A 15 16.80 -12.41 -7.89
C LEU A 15 17.05 -11.40 -6.77
N LEU A 16 16.90 -11.80 -5.50
CA LEU A 16 17.19 -10.95 -4.35
C LEU A 16 18.64 -10.46 -4.37
N LYS A 17 19.58 -11.34 -4.72
CA LYS A 17 21.00 -10.97 -4.84
C LYS A 17 21.24 -9.94 -5.94
N THR A 18 20.59 -10.09 -7.10
CA THR A 18 20.68 -9.13 -8.21
C THR A 18 20.12 -7.77 -7.80
N LEU A 19 18.92 -7.72 -7.23
CA LEU A 19 18.28 -6.48 -6.78
C LEU A 19 19.11 -5.78 -5.70
N ALA A 20 19.57 -6.52 -4.70
CA ALA A 20 20.45 -6.01 -3.66
C ALA A 20 21.74 -5.36 -4.24
N SER A 21 22.31 -5.97 -5.28
CA SER A 21 23.50 -5.44 -5.95
C SER A 21 23.20 -4.19 -6.79
N GLN A 22 22.03 -4.13 -7.43
CA GLN A 22 21.60 -2.99 -8.24
C GLN A 22 21.30 -1.76 -7.37
N ASP A 23 20.60 -1.97 -6.26
CA ASP A 23 20.16 -0.90 -5.36
C ASP A 23 21.19 -0.59 -4.26
N ASN A 24 22.30 -1.32 -4.23
CA ASN A 24 23.38 -1.21 -3.24
C ASN A 24 22.88 -1.30 -1.78
N ILE A 25 21.95 -2.24 -1.53
CA ILE A 25 21.38 -2.52 -0.21
C ILE A 25 21.44 -4.02 0.09
N SER A 26 21.14 -4.41 1.33
CA SER A 26 21.17 -5.82 1.71
C SER A 26 19.98 -6.60 1.12
N MET A 27 20.13 -7.91 0.90
CA MET A 27 19.00 -8.78 0.52
C MET A 27 17.87 -8.74 1.55
N GLN A 28 18.21 -8.53 2.84
CA GLN A 28 17.22 -8.34 3.90
C GLN A 28 16.39 -7.07 3.67
N ALA A 29 17.02 -5.94 3.35
CA ALA A 29 16.33 -4.69 3.08
C ALA A 29 15.39 -4.81 1.87
N ILE A 30 15.80 -5.53 0.81
CA ILE A 30 14.92 -5.83 -0.33
C ILE A 30 13.69 -6.64 0.10
N VAL A 31 13.86 -7.65 0.97
CA VAL A 31 12.75 -8.45 1.48
C VAL A 31 11.80 -7.60 2.33
N GLU A 32 12.34 -6.75 3.22
CA GLU A 32 11.55 -5.84 4.05
C GLU A 32 10.73 -4.88 3.18
N GLN A 33 11.34 -4.28 2.15
CA GLN A 33 10.65 -3.41 1.20
C GLN A 33 9.58 -4.16 0.40
N ALA A 34 9.86 -5.38 -0.06
CA ALA A 34 8.90 -6.18 -0.81
C ALA A 34 7.68 -6.58 0.04
N VAL A 35 7.91 -6.95 1.30
CA VAL A 35 6.81 -7.26 2.24
C VAL A 35 5.98 -6.03 2.54
N GLU A 36 6.62 -4.87 2.75
CA GLU A 36 5.91 -3.62 2.97
C GLU A 36 5.07 -3.22 1.76
N HIS A 37 5.61 -3.38 0.56
CA HIS A 37 4.88 -3.13 -0.68
C HIS A 37 3.67 -4.07 -0.82
N TYR A 38 3.85 -5.36 -0.54
CA TYR A 38 2.76 -6.33 -0.56
C TYR A 38 1.67 -5.99 0.48
N ARG A 39 2.07 -5.61 1.69
CA ARG A 39 1.14 -5.16 2.74
C ARG A 39 0.29 -3.98 2.27
N ARG A 40 0.90 -2.97 1.64
CA ARG A 40 0.19 -1.80 1.10
C ARG A 40 -0.78 -2.17 -0.02
N LEU A 41 -0.37 -3.07 -0.92
CA LEU A 41 -1.24 -3.58 -1.98
C LEU A 41 -2.48 -4.25 -1.40
N CYS A 42 -2.31 -5.21 -0.48
CA CYS A 42 -3.45 -5.89 0.13
C CYS A 42 -4.37 -4.93 0.89
N PHE A 43 -3.80 -3.92 1.56
CA PHE A 43 -4.59 -2.88 2.21
C PHE A 43 -5.44 -2.08 1.21
N LEU A 44 -4.84 -1.64 0.10
CA LEU A 44 -5.55 -0.88 -0.93
C LEU A 44 -6.60 -1.72 -1.67
N GLU A 45 -6.34 -3.01 -1.88
CA GLU A 45 -7.32 -3.94 -2.44
C GLU A 45 -8.52 -4.11 -1.52
N GLY A 46 -8.30 -4.30 -0.22
CA GLY A 46 -9.36 -4.35 0.79
C GLY A 46 -10.18 -3.06 0.81
N LEU A 47 -9.51 -1.90 0.89
CA LEU A 47 -10.16 -0.60 0.86
C LEU A 47 -10.99 -0.39 -0.41
N SER A 48 -10.45 -0.79 -1.57
CA SER A 48 -11.17 -0.69 -2.85
C SER A 48 -12.42 -1.56 -2.87
N SER A 49 -12.34 -2.77 -2.30
CA SER A 49 -13.50 -3.66 -2.13
C SER A 49 -14.55 -3.04 -1.21
N ASP A 50 -14.14 -2.47 -0.08
CA ASP A 50 -15.07 -1.83 0.87
C ASP A 50 -15.79 -0.63 0.23
N PHE A 51 -15.08 0.20 -0.52
CA PHE A 51 -15.68 1.30 -1.28
C PHE A 51 -16.58 0.80 -2.43
N ALA A 52 -16.25 -0.32 -3.08
CA ALA A 52 -17.12 -0.91 -4.08
C ALA A 52 -18.45 -1.38 -3.45
N SER A 53 -18.39 -2.07 -2.30
CA SER A 53 -19.57 -2.47 -1.55
C SER A 53 -20.37 -1.27 -1.02
N LEU A 54 -19.69 -0.20 -0.61
CA LEU A 54 -20.36 1.05 -0.20
C LEU A 54 -21.15 1.66 -1.36
N ARG A 55 -20.57 1.70 -2.58
CA ARG A 55 -21.21 2.24 -3.79
C ARG A 55 -22.45 1.47 -4.24
N GLU A 56 -22.50 0.17 -3.95
CA GLU A 56 -23.68 -0.66 -4.23
C GLU A 56 -24.87 -0.28 -3.34
N ASN A 57 -24.61 0.34 -2.18
CA ASN A 57 -25.64 0.88 -1.29
C ASN A 57 -25.89 2.36 -1.59
N ASN A 58 -26.94 2.66 -2.35
CA ASN A 58 -27.29 4.02 -2.79
C ASN A 58 -27.46 5.04 -1.66
N GLU A 59 -27.98 4.65 -0.48
CA GLU A 59 -28.17 5.58 0.65
C GLU A 59 -26.82 5.92 1.28
N ASN A 60 -26.04 4.90 1.65
CA ASN A 60 -24.71 5.12 2.25
C ASN A 60 -23.73 5.82 1.29
N TRP A 61 -23.84 5.56 -0.02
CA TRP A 61 -23.04 6.25 -1.03
C TRP A 61 -23.43 7.72 -1.20
N HIS A 62 -24.72 8.05 -1.06
CA HIS A 62 -25.17 9.43 -1.08
C HIS A 62 -24.58 10.22 0.10
N ASP A 63 -24.62 9.64 1.31
CA ASP A 63 -24.11 10.28 2.52
C ASP A 63 -22.60 10.51 2.44
N GLU A 64 -21.82 9.54 1.94
CA GLU A 64 -20.37 9.69 1.71
C GLU A 64 -20.06 10.83 0.74
N LEU A 65 -20.83 10.96 -0.34
CA LEU A 65 -20.64 12.03 -1.33
C LEU A 65 -21.00 13.41 -0.77
N GLN A 66 -21.98 13.50 0.14
CA GLN A 66 -22.30 14.76 0.81
C GLN A 66 -21.18 15.15 1.75
N GLU A 67 -20.71 14.22 2.59
CA GLU A 67 -19.58 14.45 3.49
C GLU A 67 -18.34 14.89 2.71
N ARG A 68 -18.01 14.19 1.61
CA ARG A 68 -16.85 14.54 0.77
C ARG A 68 -16.94 15.97 0.21
N LYS A 69 -18.14 16.42 -0.20
CA LYS A 69 -18.35 17.80 -0.67
C LYS A 69 -18.16 18.83 0.44
N GLU A 70 -18.56 18.50 1.66
CA GLU A 70 -18.33 19.38 2.82
C GLU A 70 -16.82 19.54 3.09
N TRP A 71 -16.05 18.45 2.94
CA TRP A 71 -14.58 18.49 3.05
C TRP A 71 -13.90 19.23 1.89
N ASP A 72 -14.41 19.13 0.66
CA ASP A 72 -13.85 19.81 -0.52
C ASP A 72 -13.78 21.35 -0.35
N ILE A 73 -14.62 21.94 0.50
CA ILE A 73 -14.59 23.38 0.82
C ILE A 73 -13.25 23.79 1.46
N THR A 74 -12.60 22.87 2.18
CA THR A 74 -11.31 23.11 2.87
C THR A 74 -10.10 22.84 1.98
N LEU A 75 -10.29 22.45 0.71
CA LEU A 75 -9.19 22.05 -0.19
C LEU A 75 -8.17 23.18 -0.42
N GLY A 76 -8.60 24.43 -0.41
CA GLY A 76 -7.75 25.61 -0.58
C GLY A 76 -7.14 26.16 0.71
N ASP A 77 -7.46 25.57 1.87
CA ASP A 77 -6.95 26.06 3.15
C ASP A 77 -5.44 25.84 3.25
N GLY A 78 -4.68 26.93 3.35
CA GLY A 78 -3.22 26.90 3.47
C GLY A 78 -2.44 27.04 2.17
N GLU A 79 -3.11 27.12 1.01
CA GLU A 79 -2.47 27.59 -0.22
C GLU A 79 -2.14 29.09 -0.06
N LYS A 80 -0.86 29.41 0.14
CA LYS A 80 -0.38 30.80 0.03
C LYS A 80 -0.38 31.18 -1.45
N ALA A 81 -1.14 32.21 -1.81
CA ALA A 81 -1.16 32.83 -3.12
C ALA A 81 0.24 33.30 -3.59
#